data_AF-A0A7S0FBP1-F1
#
_entry.id   AF-A0A7S0FBP1-F1
#
_cell.length_a   1.000
_cell.length_b   1.000
_cell.length_c   1.000
_cell.angle_alpha   90.00
_cell.angle_beta   90.00
_cell.angle_gamma   90.00
#
_symmetry.space_group_name_H-M   'P 1'
#
loop_
_entity.id
_entity.type
_entity.pdbx_description
1 polymer ?
#
loop_
_entity_poly.entity_id
_entity_poly.type
_entity_poly.pdbx_seq_one_letter_code
_entity_poly.pdbx_strand_id
1 'polypeptide(L)'
;EGVDWSYITFNDNKPCLDLIEGNPTVGLLSTLDDAWGVGVGDLDKNVKFVRRLQQSFGSTGQNKHPCFLTPKFGADTQFIIRHYAGDVKYTSDNFVEKNVETLSKECG
;
A
#
# COMPACT_ATOMS: atom_id res chain seq x y z
N GLU A 1 -27.44 -19.58 -29.85
CA GLU A 1 -27.08 -19.17 -28.47
C GLU A 1 -25.64 -18.66 -28.51
N GLY A 2 -25.30 -17.39 -28.27
CA GLY A 2 -25.91 -16.40 -27.38
C GLY A 2 -24.98 -16.04 -26.21
N VAL A 3 -23.66 -16.13 -26.38
CA VAL A 3 -22.70 -15.64 -25.40
C VAL A 3 -22.34 -14.21 -25.78
N ASP A 4 -22.87 -13.26 -25.00
CA ASP A 4 -22.47 -11.86 -25.04
C ASP A 4 -21.02 -11.80 -24.54
N TRP A 5 -20.06 -11.86 -25.46
CA TRP A 5 -18.66 -11.59 -25.18
C TRP A 5 -18.54 -10.10 -24.87
N SER A 6 -18.97 -9.71 -23.67
CA SER A 6 -18.64 -8.39 -23.12
C SER A 6 -17.11 -8.32 -23.13
N TYR A 7 -16.58 -7.41 -23.94
CA TYR A 7 -15.15 -7.14 -24.05
C TYR A 7 -14.65 -6.89 -22.63
N ILE A 8 -14.01 -7.88 -22.00
CA ILE A 8 -13.39 -7.69 -20.71
C ILE A 8 -12.27 -6.70 -20.99
N THR A 9 -12.51 -5.44 -20.64
CA THR A 9 -11.48 -4.42 -20.58
C THR A 9 -10.46 -4.92 -19.57
N PHE A 10 -9.38 -5.53 -20.06
CA PHE A 10 -8.23 -5.87 -19.24
C PHE A 10 -7.68 -4.56 -18.70
N ASN A 11 -8.07 -4.21 -17.47
CA ASN A 11 -7.45 -3.14 -16.74
C ASN A 11 -6.14 -3.71 -16.21
N ASP A 12 -5.03 -3.34 -16.85
CA ASP A 12 -3.69 -3.80 -16.46
C ASP A 12 -3.49 -3.60 -14.96
N ASN A 13 -3.23 -4.71 -14.24
CA ASN A 13 -2.89 -4.69 -12.83
C ASN A 13 -1.47 -4.19 -12.57
N LYS A 14 -0.67 -4.02 -13.63
CA LYS A 14 0.72 -3.55 -13.59
C LYS A 14 0.94 -2.35 -12.68
N PRO A 15 0.25 -1.20 -12.84
CA PRO A 15 0.45 -0.07 -11.95
C PRO A 15 0.17 -0.40 -10.48
N CYS A 16 -0.81 -1.25 -10.18
CA CYS A 16 -1.04 -1.67 -8.80
C CYS A 16 0.10 -2.57 -8.27
N LEU A 17 0.63 -3.45 -9.11
CA LEU A 17 1.79 -4.29 -8.79
C LEU A 17 3.05 -3.46 -8.61
N ASP A 18 3.33 -2.51 -9.51
CA ASP A 18 4.47 -1.59 -9.44
C ASP A 18 4.46 -0.77 -8.13
N LEU A 19 3.28 -0.37 -7.64
CA LEU A 19 3.13 0.29 -6.34
C LEU A 19 3.46 -0.62 -5.16
N ILE A 20 3.10 -1.90 -5.25
CA ILE A 20 3.29 -2.87 -4.15
C ILE A 20 4.75 -3.35 -4.12
N GLU A 21 5.25 -3.82 -5.26
CA GLU A 21 6.58 -4.40 -5.44
C GLU A 21 7.68 -3.34 -5.45
N GLY A 22 7.38 -2.15 -5.95
CA GLY A 22 8.35 -1.05 -6.05
C GLY A 22 9.20 -1.13 -7.32
N ASN A 23 8.62 -0.73 -8.45
CA ASN A 23 9.33 -0.63 -9.72
C ASN A 23 8.89 0.64 -10.47
N PRO A 24 9.77 1.60 -10.81
CA PRO A 24 11.22 1.68 -10.54
C PRO A 24 11.57 2.33 -9.17
N THR A 25 10.59 2.75 -8.39
CA THR A 25 10.77 3.43 -7.10
C THR A 25 10.50 2.49 -5.92
N VAL A 26 10.93 2.85 -4.72
CA VAL A 26 10.53 2.17 -3.46
C VAL A 26 9.03 1.96 -3.44
N GLY A 27 8.58 0.72 -3.20
CA GLY A 27 7.18 0.31 -3.15
C GLY A 27 6.60 0.23 -1.74
N LEU A 28 5.37 -0.27 -1.64
CA LEU A 28 4.66 -0.43 -0.36
C LEU A 28 5.39 -1.40 0.57
N LEU A 29 5.86 -2.55 0.05
CA LEU A 29 6.54 -3.57 0.85
C LEU A 29 7.87 -3.08 1.42
N SER A 30 8.68 -2.40 0.60
CA SER A 30 9.93 -1.80 1.05
C SER A 30 9.72 -0.71 2.10
N THR A 31 8.63 0.06 1.99
CA THR A 31 8.26 1.08 2.99
C THR A 31 7.85 0.41 4.31
N LEU A 32 7.22 -0.77 4.25
CA LEU A 32 6.82 -1.54 5.42
C LEU A 32 8.03 -2.16 6.14
N ASP A 33 9.02 -2.63 5.38
CA ASP A 33 10.29 -3.09 5.91
C ASP A 33 11.02 -1.96 6.68
N ASP A 34 11.23 -0.79 6.06
CA ASP A 34 11.89 0.33 6.75
C ASP A 34 11.16 0.75 8.05
N ALA A 35 9.82 0.72 8.05
CA ALA A 35 9.01 1.11 9.20
C ALA A 35 9.22 0.21 10.44
N TRP A 36 9.75 -1.01 10.28
CA TRP A 36 9.98 -1.93 11.40
C TRP A 36 11.15 -1.47 12.32
N GLY A 37 12.21 -0.90 11.73
CA GLY A 37 13.48 -0.60 12.40
C GLY A 37 13.53 0.72 13.16
N VAL A 38 12.49 1.56 13.11
CA VAL A 38 12.54 2.95 13.57
C VAL A 38 11.73 3.20 14.87
N GLY A 39 12.32 2.86 16.02
CA GLY A 39 12.00 3.47 17.33
C GLY A 39 10.73 3.00 18.06
N VAL A 40 10.63 3.43 19.33
CA VAL A 40 9.82 2.84 20.41
C VAL A 40 8.31 3.17 20.31
N GLY A 41 7.47 2.14 20.29
CA GLY A 41 6.02 2.20 20.48
C GLY A 41 5.19 1.79 19.25
N ASP A 42 4.20 0.93 19.45
CA ASP A 42 3.42 0.31 18.37
C ASP A 42 2.53 1.30 17.59
N LEU A 43 1.91 2.22 18.33
CA LEU A 43 1.04 3.28 17.78
C LEU A 43 1.78 4.21 16.81
N ASP A 44 3.08 4.42 17.00
CA ASP A 44 3.88 5.36 16.22
C ASP A 44 4.38 4.74 14.90
N LYS A 45 4.58 3.41 14.85
CA LYS A 45 5.08 2.70 13.65
C LYS A 45 4.05 2.66 12.53
N ASN A 46 2.80 2.32 12.86
CA ASN A 46 1.71 2.24 11.88
C ASN A 46 1.37 3.61 11.29
N VAL A 47 1.42 4.67 12.10
CA VAL A 47 1.24 6.07 11.66
C VAL A 47 2.41 6.51 10.78
N LYS A 48 3.66 6.23 11.19
CA LYS A 48 4.86 6.55 10.39
C LYS A 48 4.83 5.86 9.03
N PHE A 49 4.47 4.59 8.98
CA PHE A 49 4.33 3.83 7.73
C PHE A 49 3.35 4.51 6.77
N VAL A 50 2.13 4.80 7.23
CA VAL A 50 1.11 5.45 6.41
C VAL A 50 1.54 6.85 5.99
N ARG A 51 2.16 7.62 6.89
CA ARG A 51 2.68 8.94 6.57
C ARG A 51 3.76 8.90 5.49
N ARG A 52 4.66 7.90 5.52
CA ARG A 52 5.63 7.68 4.43
C ARG A 52 4.95 7.34 3.12
N LEU A 53 3.95 6.45 3.12
CA LEU A 53 3.17 6.14 1.92
C LEU A 53 2.50 7.39 1.34
N GLN A 54 1.91 8.24 2.19
CA GLN A 54 1.29 9.48 1.77
C GLN A 54 2.30 10.51 1.23
N GLN A 55 3.50 10.59 1.81
CA GLN A 55 4.59 11.46 1.33
C GLN A 55 5.23 10.95 0.03
N SER A 56 5.25 9.64 -0.19
CA SER A 56 5.77 9.05 -1.43
C SER A 56 4.73 9.11 -2.54
N PHE A 57 3.54 8.55 -2.32
CA PHE A 57 2.56 8.26 -3.37
C PHE A 57 1.28 9.08 -3.31
N GLY A 58 1.06 9.79 -2.20
CA GLY A 58 -0.14 10.59 -1.98
C GLY A 58 -0.28 11.75 -2.96
N SER A 59 -1.40 12.47 -2.84
CA SER A 59 -1.72 13.57 -3.76
C SER A 59 -0.71 14.72 -3.76
N THR A 60 0.04 14.87 -2.66
CA THR A 60 1.12 15.86 -2.49
C THR A 60 2.50 15.21 -2.41
N GLY A 61 2.61 13.91 -2.76
CA GLY A 61 3.83 13.13 -2.62
C GLY A 61 4.82 13.32 -3.77
N GLN A 62 6.06 12.90 -3.56
CA GLN A 62 7.15 13.04 -4.54
C GLN A 62 6.92 12.17 -5.80
N ASN A 63 6.30 11.02 -5.64
CA ASN A 63 6.02 10.02 -6.67
C ASN A 63 4.53 9.68 -6.69
N LYS A 64 3.68 10.69 -6.93
CA LYS A 64 2.22 10.52 -7.00
C LYS A 64 1.86 9.30 -7.87
N HIS A 65 1.16 8.34 -7.27
CA HIS A 65 0.85 7.08 -7.95
C HIS A 65 -0.65 6.96 -8.27
N PRO A 66 -1.05 6.58 -9.50
CA PRO A 66 -2.47 6.51 -9.90
C PRO A 66 -3.28 5.47 -9.10
N CYS A 67 -2.61 4.42 -8.59
CA CYS A 67 -3.23 3.40 -7.74
C CYS A 67 -3.23 3.75 -6.25
N PHE A 68 -2.70 4.90 -5.83
CA PHE A 68 -2.68 5.30 -4.41
C PHE A 68 -3.58 6.51 -4.17
N LEU A 69 -4.48 6.42 -3.20
CA LEU A 69 -5.39 7.49 -2.82
C LEU A 69 -5.17 7.87 -1.36
N THR A 70 -5.01 9.17 -1.11
CA THR A 70 -4.91 9.71 0.25
C THR A 70 -6.32 9.84 0.85
N PRO A 71 -6.59 9.26 2.03
CA PRO A 71 -7.87 9.47 2.69
C PRO A 71 -8.04 10.92 3.14
N LYS A 72 -9.28 11.32 3.41
CA LYS A 72 -9.62 12.67 3.92
C LYS A 72 -9.07 12.87 5.34
N PHE A 73 -9.05 14.13 5.79
CA PHE A 73 -8.53 14.57 7.10
C PHE A 73 -8.91 13.64 8.27
N GLY A 74 -7.94 13.32 9.13
CA GLY A 74 -8.11 12.52 10.35
C GLY A 74 -7.92 11.01 10.17
N ALA A 75 -7.18 10.59 9.15
CA ALA A 75 -7.00 9.19 8.77
C ALA A 75 -5.52 8.80 8.65
N ASP A 76 -4.72 9.17 9.66
CA ASP A 76 -3.26 8.98 9.72
C ASP A 76 -2.81 7.52 9.78
N THR A 77 -3.73 6.58 9.99
CA THR A 77 -3.51 5.12 9.96
C THR A 77 -4.24 4.44 8.81
N GLN A 78 -4.73 5.19 7.82
CA GLN A 78 -5.47 4.61 6.71
C GLN A 78 -4.85 5.02 5.38
N PHE A 79 -4.97 4.14 4.40
CA PHE A 79 -4.59 4.40 3.02
C PHE A 79 -5.52 3.62 2.09
N ILE A 80 -5.64 4.07 0.86
CA ILE A 80 -6.54 3.47 -0.11
C ILE A 80 -5.73 3.09 -1.35
N ILE A 81 -5.88 1.85 -1.79
CA ILE A 81 -5.29 1.35 -3.03
C ILE A 81 -6.42 1.13 -4.04
N ARG A 82 -6.24 1.67 -5.24
CA ARG A 82 -7.15 1.44 -6.36
C ARG A 82 -6.72 0.17 -7.11
N HIS A 83 -7.47 -0.91 -6.89
CA HIS A 83 -7.34 -2.18 -7.59
C HIS A 83 -8.24 -2.22 -8.83
N TYR A 84 -8.10 -3.25 -9.66
CA TYR A 84 -8.98 -3.44 -10.82
C TYR A 84 -10.46 -3.55 -10.44
N ALA A 85 -10.76 -4.15 -9.27
CA ALA A 85 -12.11 -4.37 -8.78
C ALA A 85 -12.68 -3.17 -8.01
N GLY A 86 -11.92 -2.08 -7.88
CA GLY A 86 -12.31 -0.87 -7.17
C GLY A 86 -11.33 -0.41 -6.09
N ASP A 87 -11.75 0.61 -5.36
CA ASP A 87 -10.96 1.26 -4.32
C ASP A 87 -11.07 0.47 -3.01
N VAL A 88 -9.93 -0.04 -2.51
CA VAL A 88 -9.86 -0.81 -1.26
C VAL A 88 -9.22 0.06 -0.19
N LYS A 89 -9.94 0.26 0.92
CA LYS A 89 -9.47 1.01 2.08
C LYS A 89 -8.79 0.07 3.07
N TYR A 90 -7.54 0.37 3.39
CA TYR A 90 -6.73 -0.33 4.38
C TYR A 90 -6.60 0.49 5.65
N THR A 91 -6.55 -0.20 6.79
CA THR A 91 -6.17 0.37 8.08
C THR A 91 -4.88 -0.30 8.49
N SER A 92 -3.84 0.49 8.80
CA SER A 92 -2.50 0.00 9.14
C SER A 92 -2.39 -0.59 10.54
N ASP A 93 -3.51 -0.78 11.24
CA ASP A 93 -3.54 -1.44 12.54
C ASP A 93 -2.93 -2.84 12.42
N ASN A 94 -1.89 -3.11 13.20
CA ASN A 94 -1.19 -4.39 13.22
C ASN A 94 -0.53 -4.80 11.87
N PHE A 95 -0.25 -3.84 10.98
CA PHE A 95 0.44 -4.11 9.70
C PHE A 95 1.93 -4.37 9.90
N VAL A 96 2.61 -3.49 10.63
CA VAL A 96 4.07 -3.58 10.84
C VAL A 96 4.41 -4.82 11.68
N GLU A 97 3.62 -5.09 12.71
CA GLU A 97 3.76 -6.26 13.59
C GLU A 97 3.64 -7.59 12.82
N LYS A 98 2.59 -7.76 12.00
CA LYS A 98 2.41 -8.97 11.18
C LYS A 98 3.50 -9.15 10.12
N ASN A 99 4.04 -8.05 9.59
CA ASN A 99 5.16 -8.10 8.67
C ASN A 99 6.40 -8.73 9.34
N VAL A 100 6.67 -8.36 10.60
CA VAL A 100 7.79 -8.91 11.39
C VAL A 100 7.60 -10.39 11.71
N GLU A 101 6.37 -10.82 12.05
CA GLU A 101 6.07 -12.24 12.27
C GLU A 101 6.27 -13.09 11.02
N THR A 102 5.94 -12.54 9.84
CA THR A 102 6.08 -13.25 8.57
C THR A 102 7.55 -13.35 8.16
N LEU A 103 8.31 -12.26 8.25
CA LEU A 103 9.75 -12.25 7.96
C LEU A 103 10.56 -13.14 8.92
N SER A 104 10.19 -13.17 10.21
CA SER A 104 10.87 -14.04 11.19
C SER A 104 10.60 -15.53 10.95
N LYS A 105 9.48 -15.89 10.29
CA LYS A 105 9.11 -17.28 9.97
C LYS A 105 9.80 -17.81 8.72
N GLU A 106 10.30 -16.95 7.83
CA GLU A 106 11.02 -17.37 6.61
C GLU A 106 12.54 -17.53 6.83
N CYS A 107 13.05 -17.17 8.02
CA CYS A 107 14.45 -17.37 8.42
C CYS A 107 14.61 -18.54 9.43
N GLY A 108 13.84 -19.62 9.24
CA GLY A 108 13.87 -20.84 10.04
C GLY A 108 14.10 -22.08 9.20
#